data_AF-X1U1K2-F1
#
_entry.id   AF-X1U1K2-F1
#
_cell.length_a   1.000
_cell.length_b   1.000
_cell.length_c   1.000
_cell.angle_alpha   90.00
_cell.angle_beta   90.00
_cell.angle_gamma   90.00
#
_symmetry.space_group_name_H-M   'P 1'
#
loop_
_entity.id
_entity.type
_entity.pdbx_description
1 polymer ?
#
loop_
_entity_poly.entity_id
_entity_poly.type
_entity_poly.pdbx_seq_one_letter_code
_entity_poly.pdbx_strand_id
1 'polypeptide(L)'
;DGLEWCQMILNHNTGLPHHLQHYDFFEGQSDFRSIPGFSRDLAAMMHNLDFYLAWMRKIREAIAAGEAVNLLREYLPTIRDKDNHDISTFEILKGKLPKLFEGV
;
A
#
# COMPACT_ATOMS: atom_id res chain seq x y z
N ASP A 1 3.67 -0.14 20.05
CA ASP A 1 2.57 -0.44 21.01
C ASP A 1 1.21 -0.71 20.33
N GLY A 2 1.21 -1.18 19.07
CA GLY A 2 -0.04 -1.41 18.32
C GLY A 2 -0.72 -0.15 17.78
N LEU A 3 -0.22 1.05 18.10
CA LEU A 3 -0.71 2.34 17.58
C LEU A 3 0.21 2.96 16.52
N GLU A 4 1.30 2.28 16.14
CA GLU A 4 2.27 2.81 15.16
C GLU A 4 1.63 3.08 13.80
N TRP A 5 0.58 2.35 13.41
CA TRP A 5 -0.18 2.62 12.19
C TRP A 5 -0.95 3.94 12.24
N CYS A 6 -1.37 4.41 13.42
CA CYS A 6 -1.96 5.75 13.60
C CYS A 6 -0.92 6.86 13.49
N GLN A 7 0.37 6.51 13.61
CA GLN A 7 1.49 7.43 13.42
C GLN A 7 2.03 7.40 11.99
N MET A 8 1.37 6.68 11.08
CA MET A 8 1.75 6.62 9.67
C MET A 8 0.69 7.25 8.77
N ILE A 9 1.14 7.73 7.62
CA ILE A 9 0.33 8.24 6.52
C ILE A 9 0.70 7.46 5.26
N LEU A 10 -0.30 7.02 4.49
CA LEU A 10 -0.10 6.22 3.28
C LEU A 10 0.03 7.12 2.06
N ASN A 11 1.05 6.92 1.24
CA ASN A 11 1.09 7.55 -0.07
C ASN A 11 0.12 6.81 -1.01
N HIS A 12 -0.94 7.46 -1.46
CA HIS A 12 -1.96 6.83 -2.32
C HIS A 12 -1.39 6.33 -3.65
N ASN A 13 -0.31 6.93 -4.15
CA ASN A 13 0.30 6.57 -5.42
C ASN A 13 1.15 5.30 -5.34
N THR A 14 1.84 5.08 -4.21
CA THR A 14 2.80 3.98 -4.05
C THR A 14 2.36 2.91 -3.06
N GLY A 15 1.37 3.22 -2.21
CA GLY A 15 0.95 2.38 -1.09
C GLY A 15 1.98 2.27 0.04
N LEU A 16 3.03 3.10 0.02
CA LEU A 16 4.06 3.07 1.05
C LEU A 16 3.63 3.88 2.29
N PRO A 17 3.88 3.37 3.49
CA PRO A 17 3.68 4.12 4.72
C PRO A 17 4.83 5.09 4.98
N HIS A 18 4.49 6.27 5.46
CA HIS A 18 5.41 7.32 5.89
C HIS A 18 5.04 7.80 7.28
N HIS A 19 5.97 8.46 7.98
CA HIS A 19 5.66 9.05 9.28
C HIS A 19 4.58 10.14 9.15
N LEU A 20 3.65 10.25 10.11
CA LEU A 20 2.53 11.22 10.08
C LEU A 20 2.99 12.68 9.95
N GLN A 21 4.21 13.01 10.40
CA GLN A 21 4.80 14.34 10.19
C GLN A 21 4.94 14.69 8.70
N HIS A 22 5.00 13.70 7.81
CA HIS A 22 5.09 13.85 6.36
C HIS A 22 3.73 14.05 5.67
N TYR A 23 2.61 14.11 6.39
CA TYR A 23 1.27 14.22 5.79
C TYR A 23 1.15 15.36 4.78
N ASP A 24 1.81 16.48 5.03
CA ASP A 24 1.76 17.67 4.17
C ASP A 24 2.40 17.42 2.79
N PHE A 25 3.24 16.38 2.62
CA PHE A 25 3.75 15.96 1.30
C PHE A 25 2.73 15.20 0.44
N PHE A 26 1.63 14.75 1.05
CA PHE A 26 0.55 14.01 0.37
C PHE A 26 -0.70 14.87 0.16
N GLU A 27 -0.55 16.20 0.28
CA GLU A 27 -1.61 17.14 -0.10
C GLU A 27 -2.07 16.90 -1.55
N GLY A 28 -3.39 16.93 -1.76
CA GLY A 28 -4.01 16.68 -3.06
C GLY A 28 -4.29 15.20 -3.38
N GLN A 29 -3.81 14.25 -2.56
CA GLN A 29 -4.23 12.84 -2.67
C GLN A 29 -5.61 12.59 -2.04
N SER A 30 -6.02 13.42 -1.09
CA SER A 30 -7.38 13.49 -0.57
C SER A 30 -7.69 14.90 -0.04
N ASP A 31 -8.98 15.21 0.16
CA ASP A 31 -9.44 16.56 0.53
C ASP A 31 -9.94 16.67 1.99
N PHE A 32 -9.64 15.70 2.85
CA PHE A 32 -10.16 15.70 4.23
C PHE A 32 -9.64 16.86 5.10
N ARG A 33 -8.52 17.50 4.72
CA ARG A 33 -7.96 18.66 5.43
C ARG A 33 -8.76 19.95 5.20
N SER A 34 -9.53 20.05 4.11
CA SER A 34 -10.36 21.23 3.85
C SER A 34 -11.69 21.22 4.60
N ILE A 35 -12.05 20.08 5.23
CA ILE A 35 -13.31 19.93 5.96
C ILE A 35 -13.28 20.75 7.25
N PRO A 36 -14.21 21.71 7.44
CA PRO A 36 -14.27 22.51 8.66
C PRO A 36 -14.45 21.64 9.91
N GLY A 37 -13.60 21.87 10.92
CA GLY A 37 -13.64 21.16 12.20
C GLY A 37 -12.85 19.85 12.25
N PHE A 38 -12.26 19.40 11.14
CA PHE A 38 -11.34 18.26 11.18
C PHE A 38 -9.99 18.67 11.77
N SER A 39 -9.52 17.92 12.77
CA SER A 39 -8.12 18.01 13.21
C SER A 39 -7.21 17.39 12.15
N ARG A 40 -5.91 17.76 12.19
CA ARG A 40 -4.89 17.18 11.30
C ARG A 40 -4.87 15.65 11.39
N ASP A 41 -4.96 15.11 12.60
CA ASP A 41 -4.92 13.67 12.86
C ASP A 41 -6.18 12.97 12.35
N LEU A 42 -7.36 13.59 12.51
CA LEU A 42 -8.61 13.06 11.95
C LEU A 42 -8.55 13.05 10.41
N ALA A 43 -8.06 14.13 9.80
CA ALA A 43 -7.90 14.20 8.35
C ALA A 43 -6.91 13.12 7.84
N ALA A 44 -5.79 12.91 8.53
CA ALA A 44 -4.83 11.85 8.21
C ALA A 44 -5.42 10.45 8.35
N MET A 45 -6.21 10.21 9.41
CA MET A 45 -6.92 8.94 9.59
C MET A 45 -7.91 8.69 8.45
N MET A 46 -8.70 9.69 8.07
CA MET A 46 -9.64 9.59 6.96
C MET A 46 -8.95 9.36 5.63
N HIS A 47 -7.81 10.03 5.40
CA HIS A 47 -6.95 9.80 4.24
C HIS A 47 -6.46 8.34 4.16
N ASN A 48 -6.01 7.76 5.27
CA ASN A 48 -5.59 6.35 5.30
C ASN A 48 -6.77 5.39 5.09
N LEU A 49 -7.94 5.68 5.68
CA LEU A 49 -9.14 4.86 5.50
C LEU A 49 -9.59 4.84 4.03
N ASP A 50 -9.57 5.99 3.37
CA ASP A 50 -9.90 6.11 1.96
C ASP A 50 -8.96 5.28 1.08
N PHE A 51 -7.64 5.35 1.35
CA PHE A 51 -6.67 4.47 0.70
C PHE A 51 -6.99 2.99 0.90
N TYR A 52 -7.20 2.55 2.15
CA TYR A 52 -7.44 1.14 2.43
C TYR A 52 -8.72 0.63 1.76
N LEU A 53 -9.77 1.44 1.71
CA LEU A 53 -11.00 1.08 0.99
C LEU A 53 -10.74 0.86 -0.51
N ALA A 54 -10.02 1.79 -1.15
CA ALA A 54 -9.67 1.70 -2.55
C ALA A 54 -8.73 0.52 -2.83
N TRP A 55 -7.71 0.33 -2.00
CA TRP A 55 -6.73 -0.74 -2.14
C TRP A 55 -7.35 -2.12 -1.95
N MET A 56 -8.20 -2.31 -0.94
CA MET A 56 -8.92 -3.56 -0.72
C MET A 56 -9.89 -3.88 -1.85
N ARG A 57 -10.51 -2.86 -2.47
CA ARG A 57 -11.30 -3.04 -3.70
C ARG A 57 -10.42 -3.53 -4.85
N LYS A 58 -9.29 -2.87 -5.11
CA LYS A 58 -8.32 -3.25 -6.16
C LYS A 58 -7.84 -4.70 -6.01
N ILE A 59 -7.53 -5.12 -4.77
CA ILE A 59 -7.13 -6.52 -4.48
C ILE A 59 -8.25 -7.51 -4.83
N ARG A 60 -9.48 -7.25 -4.40
CA ARG A 60 -10.62 -8.14 -4.68
C ARG A 60 -10.91 -8.25 -6.18
N GLU A 61 -10.87 -7.13 -6.88
CA GLU A 61 -11.06 -7.08 -8.34
C GLU A 61 -9.96 -7.86 -9.07
N ALA A 62 -8.69 -7.67 -8.70
CA ALA A 62 -7.58 -8.42 -9.30
C ALA A 62 -7.69 -9.93 -9.05
N ILE A 63 -8.08 -10.35 -7.84
CA ILE A 63 -8.31 -11.77 -7.54
C ILE A 63 -9.45 -12.33 -8.40
N ALA A 64 -10.58 -11.62 -8.47
CA ALA A 64 -11.73 -12.07 -9.25
C ALA A 64 -11.44 -12.15 -10.77
N ALA A 65 -10.54 -11.30 -11.26
CA ALA A 65 -10.12 -11.27 -12.67
C ALA A 65 -8.97 -12.25 -12.99
N GLY A 66 -8.37 -12.94 -12.00
CA GLY A 66 -7.16 -13.75 -12.21
C GLY A 66 -5.87 -12.94 -12.36
N GLU A 67 -5.90 -11.65 -12.03
CA GLU A 67 -4.83 -10.67 -12.22
C GLU A 67 -4.04 -10.37 -10.91
N ALA A 68 -4.26 -11.15 -9.85
CA ALA A 68 -3.60 -10.95 -8.55
C ALA A 68 -2.07 -10.95 -8.66
N VAL A 69 -1.53 -11.75 -9.58
CA VAL A 69 -0.10 -11.85 -9.86
C VAL A 69 0.47 -10.54 -10.43
N ASN A 70 -0.24 -9.91 -11.36
CA ASN A 70 0.17 -8.64 -11.95
C ASN A 70 0.08 -7.52 -10.92
N LEU A 71 -0.97 -7.52 -10.09
CA LEU A 71 -1.08 -6.60 -8.96
C LEU A 71 0.12 -6.72 -8.00
N LEU A 72 0.52 -7.95 -7.65
CA LEU A 72 1.69 -8.16 -6.77
C LEU A 72 2.98 -7.61 -7.37
N ARG A 73 3.18 -7.72 -8.69
CA ARG A 73 4.37 -7.16 -9.36
C ARG A 73 4.45 -5.64 -9.24
N GLU A 74 3.32 -4.92 -9.13
CA GLU A 74 3.30 -3.47 -8.93
C GLU A 74 3.79 -3.04 -7.54
N TYR A 75 3.48 -3.84 -6.50
CA TYR A 75 3.73 -3.46 -5.11
C TYR A 75 4.95 -4.15 -4.48
N LEU A 76 5.45 -5.24 -5.06
CA LEU A 76 6.60 -5.96 -4.52
C LEU A 76 7.91 -5.28 -4.96
N PRO A 77 8.75 -4.84 -4.01
CA PRO A 77 10.04 -4.25 -4.35
C PRO A 77 10.99 -5.33 -4.90
N THR A 78 12.08 -4.91 -5.53
CA THR A 78 13.26 -5.77 -5.66
C THR A 78 14.02 -5.79 -4.33
N ILE A 79 14.55 -6.95 -3.95
CA ILE A 79 15.45 -7.07 -2.80
C ILE A 79 16.87 -7.26 -3.30
N ARG A 80 17.84 -6.77 -2.53
CA ARG A 80 19.25 -7.04 -2.83
C ARG A 80 19.72 -8.32 -2.16
N ASP A 81 20.42 -9.15 -2.90
CA ASP A 81 21.09 -10.30 -2.32
C ASP A 81 22.38 -9.89 -1.59
N LYS A 82 23.00 -10.89 -0.97
CA LYS A 82 24.29 -10.78 -0.26
C LYS A 82 25.45 -10.36 -1.16
N ASP A 83 25.31 -10.51 -2.47
CA ASP A 83 26.27 -10.11 -3.49
C ASP A 83 25.87 -8.77 -4.16
N ASN A 84 24.85 -8.08 -3.60
CA ASN A 84 24.33 -6.79 -4.03
C ASN A 84 23.70 -6.78 -5.45
N HIS A 85 23.16 -7.92 -5.90
CA HIS A 85 22.31 -8.01 -7.09
C HIS A 85 20.83 -7.82 -6.75
N ASP A 86 20.09 -7.18 -7.65
CA ASP A 86 18.64 -7.04 -7.51
C ASP A 86 17.95 -8.36 -7.85
N ILE A 87 17.23 -8.91 -6.88
CA ILE A 87 16.38 -10.09 -7.02
C ILE A 87 14.93 -9.65 -6.96
N SER A 88 14.12 -10.16 -7.89
CA SER A 88 12.67 -9.95 -7.84
C SER A 88 12.05 -10.70 -6.65
N THR A 89 11.46 -9.96 -5.71
CA THR A 89 10.72 -10.55 -4.58
C THR A 89 9.56 -11.43 -5.06
N PHE A 90 9.04 -11.13 -6.25
CA PHE A 90 8.04 -11.94 -6.92
C PHE A 90 8.50 -13.40 -7.12
N GLU A 91 9.70 -13.62 -7.67
CA GLU A 91 10.22 -14.97 -7.93
C GLU A 91 10.43 -15.76 -6.65
N ILE A 92 10.79 -15.09 -5.55
CA ILE A 92 10.91 -15.70 -4.23
C ILE A 92 9.54 -16.12 -3.70
N LEU A 93 8.52 -15.26 -3.84
CA LEU A 93 7.18 -15.50 -3.33
C LEU A 93 6.39 -16.50 -4.16
N LYS A 94 6.69 -16.63 -5.46
CA LYS A 94 6.09 -17.64 -6.35
C LYS A 94 6.20 -19.05 -5.78
N GLY A 95 7.35 -19.41 -5.21
CA GLY A 95 7.55 -20.71 -4.56
C GLY A 95 6.87 -20.87 -3.20
N LYS A 96 6.45 -19.77 -2.55
CA LYS A 96 5.90 -19.77 -1.18
C LYS A 96 4.39 -19.60 -1.11
N LEU A 97 3.77 -19.04 -2.15
CA LEU A 97 2.34 -18.75 -2.18
C LEU A 97 1.65 -19.46 -3.36
N PRO A 98 1.78 -20.79 -3.51
CA PRO A 98 1.35 -21.51 -4.72
C PRO A 98 -0.12 -21.28 -5.07
N LYS A 99 -1.01 -21.17 -4.08
CA LYS A 99 -2.45 -20.89 -4.26
C LYS A 99 -2.76 -19.55 -4.93
N LEU A 100 -1.86 -18.56 -4.84
CA LEU A 100 -2.00 -17.28 -5.54
C LEU A 100 -1.54 -17.36 -7.01
N PHE A 101 -0.88 -18.45 -7.39
CA PHE A 101 -0.31 -18.68 -8.73
C PHE A 101 -0.94 -19.89 -9.43
N GLU A 102 -1.93 -20.56 -8.82
CA GLU A 102 -2.67 -21.65 -9.45
C GLU A 102 -3.53 -21.07 -10.59
N GLY A 103 -3.24 -21.45 -11.84
CA GLY A 103 -3.98 -21.00 -13.03
C GLY A 103 -3.39 -19.77 -13.75
N VAL A 104 -2.21 -19.29 -13.35
CA VAL A 104 -1.43 -18.23 -14.04
C VAL A 104 -0.20 -18.82 -14.72
#